data_AF-A0A8C5R7M3-F1
#
_entry.id   AF-A0A8C5R7M3-F1
#
_cell.length_a   1.000
_cell.length_b   1.000
_cell.length_c   1.000
_cell.angle_alpha   90.00
_cell.angle_beta   90.00
_cell.angle_gamma   90.00
#
_symmetry.space_group_name_H-M   'P 1'
#
loop_
_entity.id
_entity.type
_entity.pdbx_description
1 polymer ?
#
loop_
_entity_poly.entity_id
_entity_poly.type
_entity_poly.pdbx_seq_one_letter_code
_entity_poly.pdbx_strand_id
1 'polypeptide(L)' 'MASKSIEHKCTCCSEKEVGQRTVQLLCANGQRRSYTYTNVISCGCAGATCVPEAKQKYSRERTTLK' A
#
# COMPACT_ATOMS: atom_id res chain seq x y z
N MET A 1 -21.11 19.98 -30.89
CA MET A 1 -21.04 18.94 -29.82
C MET A 1 -19.80 19.24 -28.99
N ALA A 2 -19.94 19.78 -27.79
CA ALA A 2 -18.81 20.05 -26.90
C ALA A 2 -18.85 19.05 -25.75
N SER A 3 -17.94 18.07 -25.76
CA SER A 3 -17.78 17.13 -24.66
C SER A 3 -17.09 17.84 -23.51
N LYS A 4 -17.79 18.01 -22.39
CA LYS A 4 -17.25 18.64 -21.18
C LYS A 4 -16.36 17.60 -20.47
N SER A 5 -15.06 17.68 -20.69
CA SER A 5 -14.08 16.87 -19.97
C SER A 5 -14.12 17.22 -18.48
N ILE A 6 -14.44 16.25 -17.63
CA ILE A 6 -14.39 16.39 -16.17
C ILE A 6 -12.92 16.23 -15.75
N GLU A 7 -12.40 17.16 -14.95
CA GLU A 7 -11.07 17.02 -14.36
C GLU A 7 -11.13 15.95 -13.25
N HIS A 8 -10.50 14.80 -13.50
CA HIS A 8 -10.38 13.74 -12.50
C HIS A 8 -9.20 14.01 -11.56
N LYS A 9 -9.48 14.64 -10.41
CA LYS A 9 -8.50 14.80 -9.34
C LYS A 9 -8.64 13.67 -8.32
N CYS A 10 -7.57 12.91 -8.14
CA CYS A 10 -7.54 11.79 -7.19
C CYS A 10 -6.45 12.00 -6.15
N THR A 11 -6.72 11.52 -4.93
CA THR A 11 -5.75 11.53 -3.83
C THR A 11 -5.73 10.17 -3.16
N CYS A 12 -4.53 9.64 -2.93
CA CYS A 12 -4.32 8.39 -2.20
C CYS A 12 -3.62 8.69 -0.87
N CYS A 13 -3.84 7.81 0.11
CA CYS A 13 -3.06 7.84 1.34
C CYS A 13 -1.65 7.34 1.02
N SER A 14 -0.65 8.19 1.25
CA SER A 14 0.76 7.88 1.03
C SER A 14 1.57 8.18 2.28
N GLU A 15 2.71 7.51 2.39
CA GLU A 15 3.69 7.70 3.44
C GLU A 15 4.23 9.15 3.40
N LYS A 16 3.98 9.92 4.47
CA LYS A 16 4.50 11.28 4.61
C LYS A 16 5.83 11.31 5.35
N GLU A 17 5.94 10.48 6.38
CA GLU A 17 7.16 10.33 7.15
C GLU A 17 7.42 8.84 7.34
N VAL A 18 8.64 8.42 7.04
CA VAL A 18 9.12 7.05 7.19
C VAL A 18 10.36 7.02 8.04
N GLY A 19 10.46 6.01 8.91
CA GLY A 19 11.64 5.76 9.72
C GLY A 19 12.00 4.29 9.69
N GLN A 20 13.23 3.97 10.07
CA GLN A 20 13.65 2.57 10.21
C GLN A 20 13.30 2.06 11.61
N ARG A 21 12.68 0.88 11.68
CA ARG A 21 12.43 0.18 12.94
C ARG A 21 13.12 -1.16 12.93
N THR A 22 13.85 -1.44 14.00
CA THR A 22 14.58 -2.69 14.18
C THR A 22 13.85 -3.57 15.20
N VAL A 23 13.57 -4.81 14.83
CA VAL A 23 12.87 -5.79 15.68
C VAL A 23 13.67 -7.09 15.76
N GLN A 24 13.54 -7.82 16.87
CA GLN A 24 14.03 -9.19 16.96
C GLN A 24 12.93 -10.16 16.54
N LEU A 25 13.17 -10.89 15.45
CA LEU A 25 12.33 -11.99 15.00
C LEU A 25 12.80 -13.29 15.62
N LEU A 26 11.86 -14.12 16.10
CA LEU A 26 12.13 -15.51 16.47
C LEU A 26 11.88 -16.39 15.24
N CYS A 27 12.92 -17.00 14.71
CA CYS A 27 12.82 -17.93 13.59
C CYS A 27 12.33 -19.30 14.07
N ALA A 28 11.75 -20.10 13.16
CA ALA A 28 11.27 -21.46 13.45
C ALA A 28 12.34 -22.37 14.10
N ASN A 29 13.62 -22.12 13.78
CA ASN A 29 14.76 -22.85 14.35
C ASN A 29 15.16 -22.37 15.76
N GLY A 30 14.35 -21.53 16.41
CA GLY A 30 14.62 -20.94 17.73
C GLY A 30 15.65 -19.80 17.74
N GLN A 31 16.30 -19.52 16.62
CA GLN A 31 17.25 -18.40 16.49
C GLN A 31 16.52 -17.05 16.54
N ARG A 32 17.10 -16.08 17.27
CA ARG A 32 16.66 -14.68 17.21
C ARG A 32 17.48 -13.92 16.18
N ARG A 33 16.81 -13.24 15.25
CA ARG A 33 17.46 -12.41 14.22
C ARG A 33 16.96 -10.98 14.29
N SER A 34 17.88 -10.03 14.22
CA SER A 34 17.54 -8.62 14.10
C SER A 34 17.12 -8.32 12.66
N TYR A 35 15.97 -7.68 12.49
CA TYR A 35 15.48 -7.25 11.19
C TYR A 35 15.04 -5.80 11.25
N THR A 36 15.54 -5.00 10.32
CA THR A 36 15.19 -3.58 10.19
C THR A 36 14.26 -3.41 9.00
N TYR A 37 13.11 -2.81 9.24
CA TYR A 37 12.12 -2.52 8.20
C TYR A 37 11.76 -1.04 8.19
N THR A 38 11.32 -0.57 7.01
CA THR A 38 10.77 0.77 6.86
C THR A 38 9.39 0.81 7.51
N ASN A 39 9.26 1.67 8.52
CA ASN A 39 8.02 1.94 9.21
C ASN A 39 7.48 3.31 8.80
N VAL A 40 6.19 3.36 8.48
CA VAL A 40 5.48 4.60 8.20
C VAL A 40 5.13 5.24 9.54
N ILE A 41 5.73 6.40 9.82
CA ILE A 41 5.49 7.17 11.04
C ILE A 41 4.22 8.03 10.87
N SER A 42 4.07 8.66 9.71
CA SER A 42 2.88 9.42 9.37
C SER A 42 2.44 9.21 7.93
N CYS A 43 1.14 9.33 7.69
CA CYS A 43 0.54 9.23 6.36
C CYS A 43 -0.32 10.44 6.05
N GLY A 44 -0.61 10.65 4.77
CA GLY A 44 -1.68 11.55 4.37
C GLY A 44 -1.88 11.61 2.87
N CYS A 45 -2.80 12.47 2.45
CA CYS A 45 -3.25 12.53 1.08
C CYS A 45 -2.17 13.10 0.16
N ALA A 46 -1.68 12.28 -0.77
CA ALA A 46 -0.86 12.70 -1.89
C ALA A 46 -1.68 12.67 -3.18
N GLY A 47 -1.39 13.59 -4.11
CA GLY A 47 -2.01 13.57 -5.43
C GLY A 47 -1.69 12.26 -6.15
N ALA A 48 -2.71 11.63 -6.73
CA ALA A 48 -2.57 10.37 -7.43
C ALA A 48 -3.18 10.50 -8.83
N THR A 49 -2.55 9.85 -9.80
CA THR A 49 -3.12 9.72 -11.15
C THR A 49 -4.12 8.59 -11.14
N CYS A 50 -5.40 8.90 -11.34
CA CYS A 50 -6.41 7.88 -11.59
C CYS A 50 -6.18 7.28 -12.97
N VAL A 51 -5.56 6.10 -13.01
CA VAL A 51 -5.62 5.26 -14.22
C VAL A 51 -7.01 4.63 -14.27
N PRO A 52 -7.76 4.78 -15.38
CA PRO A 52 -9.00 4.04 -15.54
C PRO A 52 -8.66 2.55 -15.44
N GLU A 53 -9.35 1.83 -14.55
CA GLU A 53 -9.09 0.42 -14.34
C GLU A 53 -9.20 -0.34 -15.67
N ALA A 54 -8.06 -0.65 -16.29
CA ALA A 54 -8.01 -1.68 -17.31
C ALA A 54 -8.22 -3.02 -16.58
N LYS A 55 -9.48 -3.31 -16.22
CA LYS A 55 -9.96 -4.53 -15.54
C LYS A 55 -8.83 -5.22 -14.79
N GLN A 56 -8.34 -4.60 -13.72
CA GLN A 56 -7.45 -5.32 -12.83
C GLN A 56 -8.27 -6.52 -12.34
N LYS A 57 -7.89 -7.72 -12.78
CA LYS A 57 -8.41 -8.96 -12.21
C LYS A 57 -8.00 -8.94 -10.75
N TYR A 58 -8.84 -8.35 -9.93
CA TYR A 58 -8.76 -8.42 -8.50
C TYR A 58 -8.93 -9.89 -8.16
N SER A 59 -7.80 -10.60 -8.05
CA SER A 59 -7.78 -11.93 -7.44
C SER A 59 -8.12 -11.71 -5.97
N ARG A 60 -9.41 -11.70 -5.65
CA ARG A 60 -9.83 -12.22 -4.36
C ARG A 60 -9.57 -13.71 -4.40
N GLU A 61 -8.37 -14.12 -4.03
CA GLU A 61 -8.25 -15.39 -3.31
C GLU A 61 -8.84 -15.18 -1.91
N ARG A 62 -10.17 -15.07 -1.87
CA ARG A 62 -10.94 -15.64 -0.76
C ARG A 62 -11.05 -17.12 -1.08
N THR A 63 -10.01 -17.88 -0.81
CA THR A 63 -10.20 -19.33 -0.67
C THR A 63 -11.02 -19.50 0.60
N THR A 64 -12.32 -19.66 0.41
CA THR A 64 -13.27 -20.16 1.39
C THR A 64 -12.69 -21.40 2.05
N LEU A 65 -12.32 -21.28 3.33
CA LEU A 65 -12.10 -22.44 4.18
C LEU A 65 -13.46 -23.11 4.36
N LYS A 66 -13.65 -24.24 3.68
CA LYS A 66 -14.71 -25.22 3.92
C LYS A 66 -14.05 -26.46 4.49
#